data_AF-A0A8D0PR40-F1
#
_entry.id   AF-A0A8D0PR40-F1
#
_cell.length_a   1.000
_cell.length_b   1.000
_cell.length_c   1.000
_cell.angle_alpha   90.00
_cell.angle_beta   90.00
_cell.angle_gamma   90.00
#
_symmetry.space_group_name_H-M   'P 1'
#
loop_
_entity.id
_entity.type
_entity.pdbx_description
1 polymer ?
#
loop_
_entity_poly.entity_id
_entity_poly.type
_entity_poly.pdbx_seq_one_letter_code
_entity_poly.pdbx_strand_id
1 'polypeptide(L)'
;MLYKSLVPKPESSSACSSSSNNNNSSGGGSGVGCSGSSSSCSVVSVAENPPQRLGVCAKKMVIFFGHPRDPFLCCDPYSGDIYKVPSPLTCLAHTRTVTTLAVCVSPDHDIYLAAQPRKDLWVYKPAQNSWQQLADRLLCREGMDVAYLNGYIYILGGRDPITGIKLKEVECYSVQRNQWALVAPLPHSFISFDLMVIQNYLYALNSKRMFCFDPSHNMWLKCVSLKRNDFQEACVFNDEIYCICDIPVMKVYNPVRGEWRQINNIPLVSETNNYRIINHGQKLLLITSRTPQWKKNRVTVYEYDIRGDQWINIGTTLGLFQFDSNFFCLSARVYPSCLEPGQSFLTEEEEVPSESSTEWDLGGFSELDSESGSSSSLSDDDLWVQVAPQNHPI
;
A
#
# COMPACT_ATOMS: atom_id res chain seq x y z
N MET A 1 22.00 14.62 -19.54
CA MET A 1 22.09 14.54 -18.06
C MET A 1 22.96 13.35 -17.71
N LEU A 2 23.94 13.52 -16.81
CA LEU A 2 24.87 12.45 -16.43
C LEU A 2 24.21 11.55 -15.38
N TYR A 3 24.05 10.25 -15.69
CA TYR A 3 23.63 9.23 -14.73
C TYR A 3 24.74 9.06 -13.69
N LYS A 4 24.46 9.31 -12.40
CA LYS A 4 25.44 9.12 -11.32
C LYS A 4 25.22 7.75 -10.69
N SER A 5 26.29 6.96 -10.59
CA SER A 5 26.29 5.73 -9.80
C SER A 5 26.23 6.10 -8.31
N LEU A 6 25.02 6.08 -7.74
CA LEU A 6 24.79 6.18 -6.30
C LEU A 6 24.74 4.81 -5.62
N VAL A 7 24.84 3.72 -6.38
CA VAL A 7 24.69 2.36 -5.85
C VAL A 7 26.05 1.88 -5.31
N PRO A 8 26.10 1.34 -4.07
CA PRO A 8 27.33 0.80 -3.51
C PRO A 8 27.88 -0.34 -4.37
N LYS A 9 29.19 -0.32 -4.61
CA LYS A 9 29.93 -1.47 -5.13
C LYS A 9 29.99 -2.54 -4.03
N PRO A 10 29.87 -3.83 -4.36
CA PRO A 10 30.05 -4.89 -3.36
C PRO A 10 31.45 -4.83 -2.75
N GLU A 11 31.53 -4.87 -1.41
CA GLU A 11 32.79 -4.98 -0.70
C GLU A 11 33.44 -6.33 -1.02
N SER A 12 34.66 -6.30 -1.55
CA SER A 12 35.47 -7.50 -1.73
C SER A 12 35.85 -8.05 -0.35
N SER A 13 35.39 -9.25 -0.02
CA SER A 13 35.85 -9.99 1.16
C SER A 13 37.34 -10.27 1.03
N SER A 14 38.16 -9.54 1.78
CA SER A 14 39.57 -9.89 1.98
C SER A 14 39.64 -11.01 3.02
N ALA A 15 40.18 -12.15 2.60
CA ALA A 15 40.44 -13.29 3.47
C ALA A 15 41.50 -12.93 4.51
N CYS A 16 41.12 -12.87 5.78
CA CYS A 16 42.07 -12.82 6.89
C CYS A 16 42.81 -14.16 6.99
N SER A 17 44.10 -14.13 6.68
CA SER A 17 45.04 -15.22 6.95
C SER A 17 45.42 -15.18 8.43
N SER A 18 45.10 -16.26 9.16
CA SER A 18 45.53 -16.47 10.54
C SER A 18 47.02 -16.84 10.56
N SER A 19 47.83 -16.03 11.25
CA SER A 19 49.18 -16.40 11.66
C SER A 19 49.20 -16.59 13.18
N SER A 20 49.52 -17.81 13.58
CA SER A 20 49.72 -18.24 14.95
C SER A 20 51.02 -17.68 15.51
N ASN A 21 51.03 -17.24 16.77
CA ASN A 21 52.26 -17.22 17.56
C ASN A 21 51.97 -17.49 19.04
N ASN A 22 52.55 -18.59 19.51
CA ASN A 22 52.74 -18.93 20.91
C ASN A 22 53.76 -17.98 21.54
N ASN A 23 53.60 -17.67 22.84
CA ASN A 23 54.65 -17.93 23.84
C ASN A 23 54.14 -17.72 25.28
N ASN A 24 54.68 -18.59 26.14
CA ASN A 24 54.34 -18.84 27.53
C ASN A 24 55.36 -18.16 28.49
N SER A 25 55.07 -18.24 29.80
CA SER A 25 55.97 -18.11 30.98
C SER A 25 56.28 -16.68 31.49
N SER A 26 56.42 -16.36 32.79
CA SER A 26 56.33 -17.08 34.09
C SER A 26 56.62 -16.10 35.25
N GLY A 27 56.19 -16.44 36.48
CA GLY A 27 56.69 -15.91 37.78
C GLY A 27 55.71 -14.95 38.48
N GLY A 28 55.36 -15.03 39.77
CA GLY A 28 55.85 -15.75 40.94
C GLY A 28 56.10 -14.77 42.11
N GLY A 29 55.39 -14.89 43.25
CA GLY A 29 55.85 -14.29 44.52
C GLY A 29 54.80 -13.63 45.45
N SER A 30 54.59 -14.27 46.60
CA SER A 30 53.94 -13.92 47.90
C SER A 30 54.33 -12.55 48.52
N GLY A 31 53.67 -11.91 49.51
CA GLY A 31 52.48 -12.20 50.36
C GLY A 31 52.30 -11.13 51.48
N VAL A 32 51.37 -11.42 52.43
CA VAL A 32 51.11 -10.79 53.77
C VAL A 32 50.52 -9.36 53.75
N GLY A 33 49.47 -8.92 54.46
CA GLY A 33 48.60 -9.44 55.54
C GLY A 33 48.32 -8.32 56.56
N CYS A 34 47.05 -8.01 56.87
CA CYS A 34 46.50 -7.62 58.20
C CYS A 34 45.15 -6.84 58.15
N SER A 35 44.09 -7.56 58.57
CA SER A 35 42.97 -7.22 59.48
C SER A 35 42.45 -5.78 59.67
N GLY A 36 41.13 -5.64 59.54
CA GLY A 36 40.31 -4.59 60.16
C GLY A 36 38.81 -4.83 59.94
N SER A 37 38.14 -5.40 60.94
CA SER A 37 36.72 -5.77 60.97
C SER A 37 35.79 -4.59 61.33
N SER A 38 34.63 -4.47 60.66
CA SER A 38 33.34 -4.24 61.36
C SER A 38 32.11 -4.22 60.44
N SER A 39 31.09 -4.94 60.92
CA SER A 39 29.64 -4.70 60.81
C SER A 39 28.91 -4.88 59.48
N SER A 40 28.14 -5.96 59.48
CA SER A 40 26.97 -6.33 58.69
C SER A 40 25.92 -5.24 58.51
N CYS A 41 25.45 -5.08 57.27
CA CYS A 41 24.07 -4.76 56.95
C CYS A 41 23.65 -5.64 55.77
N SER A 42 22.79 -6.62 56.04
CA SER A 42 22.15 -7.47 55.04
C SER A 42 21.15 -6.65 54.24
N VAL A 43 21.51 -6.26 53.01
CA VAL A 43 20.56 -5.74 52.03
C VAL A 43 20.04 -6.93 51.23
N VAL A 44 18.78 -7.27 51.46
CA VAL A 44 18.01 -8.21 50.63
C VAL A 44 17.99 -7.65 49.22
N SER A 45 18.66 -8.32 48.28
CA SER A 45 18.58 -7.98 46.86
C SER A 45 17.19 -8.36 46.37
N VAL A 46 16.28 -7.39 46.37
CA VAL A 46 15.08 -7.46 45.54
C VAL A 46 15.60 -7.49 44.10
N ALA A 47 15.41 -8.62 43.43
CA ALA A 47 15.63 -8.70 41.99
C ALA A 47 14.69 -7.68 41.35
N GLU A 48 15.23 -6.53 40.96
CA GLU A 48 14.53 -5.60 40.10
C GLU A 48 14.31 -6.33 38.77
N ASN A 49 13.11 -6.86 38.59
CA ASN A 49 12.62 -7.16 37.25
C ASN A 49 12.83 -5.88 36.44
N PRO A 50 13.48 -5.94 35.27
CA PRO A 50 13.59 -4.77 34.41
C PRO A 50 12.16 -4.26 34.16
N PRO A 51 11.95 -2.93 34.21
CA PRO A 51 10.62 -2.38 34.06
C PRO A 51 10.01 -2.95 32.77
N GLN A 52 8.92 -3.70 32.92
CA GLN A 52 8.07 -4.07 31.79
C GLN A 52 7.77 -2.77 31.06
N ARG A 53 8.36 -2.58 29.89
CA ARG A 53 7.86 -1.58 28.96
C ARG A 53 6.41 -1.96 28.72
N LEU A 54 5.47 -1.20 29.26
CA LEU A 54 4.05 -1.32 28.94
C LEU A 54 3.96 -1.28 27.41
N GLY A 55 3.75 -2.46 26.85
CA GLY A 55 4.17 -2.82 25.51
C GLY A 55 3.21 -2.25 24.48
N VAL A 56 3.68 -1.28 23.71
CA VAL A 56 3.03 -0.87 22.47
C VAL A 56 3.27 -2.00 21.46
N CYS A 57 2.39 -3.00 21.45
CA CYS A 57 2.55 -4.17 20.59
C CYS A 57 2.21 -3.81 19.13
N ALA A 58 3.23 -3.82 18.28
CA ALA A 58 3.06 -3.60 16.85
C ALA A 58 2.36 -4.80 16.19
N LYS A 59 1.25 -4.54 15.47
CA LYS A 59 0.52 -5.54 14.68
C LYS A 59 0.82 -5.35 13.19
N LYS A 60 0.83 -6.44 12.42
CA LYS A 60 0.85 -6.37 10.96
C LYS A 60 -0.59 -6.22 10.49
N MET A 61 -0.87 -5.16 9.73
CA MET A 61 -2.22 -4.76 9.35
C MET A 61 -2.24 -4.41 7.86
N VAL A 62 -3.43 -4.37 7.27
CA VAL A 62 -3.64 -3.96 5.88
C VAL A 62 -4.05 -2.49 5.87
N ILE A 63 -3.31 -1.66 5.15
CA ILE A 63 -3.61 -0.24 4.96
C ILE A 63 -4.22 -0.05 3.58
N PHE A 64 -5.38 0.60 3.54
CA PHE A 64 -6.14 0.95 2.35
C PHE A 64 -5.88 2.42 2.02
N PHE A 65 -5.30 2.64 0.85
CA PHE A 65 -5.08 3.97 0.29
C PHE A 65 -6.25 4.27 -0.63
N GLY A 66 -7.24 4.96 -0.05
CA GLY A 66 -8.42 5.44 -0.75
C GLY A 66 -8.23 6.85 -1.31
N HIS A 67 -9.31 7.64 -1.30
CA HIS A 67 -9.29 8.99 -1.81
C HIS A 67 -8.30 9.89 -1.03
N PRO A 68 -7.45 10.70 -1.68
CA PRO A 68 -6.38 11.46 -1.02
C PRO A 68 -6.82 12.46 0.07
N ARG A 69 -8.12 12.78 0.13
CA ARG A 69 -8.68 13.77 1.07
C ARG A 69 -9.10 13.17 2.41
N ASP A 70 -9.26 11.86 2.49
CA ASP A 70 -9.66 11.18 3.71
C ASP A 70 -8.44 10.52 4.40
N PRO A 71 -8.48 10.33 5.73
CA PRO A 71 -7.52 9.48 6.40
C PRO A 71 -7.47 8.10 5.76
N PHE A 72 -6.29 7.50 5.69
CA PHE A 72 -6.15 6.12 5.25
C PHE A 72 -6.74 5.19 6.30
N LEU A 73 -7.27 4.06 5.86
CA LEU A 73 -7.87 3.08 6.75
C LEU A 73 -6.92 1.92 6.93
N CYS A 74 -6.81 1.44 8.15
CA CYS A 74 -5.93 0.35 8.53
C CYS A 74 -6.74 -0.70 9.26
N CYS A 75 -6.76 -1.94 8.78
CA CYS A 75 -7.51 -3.01 9.43
C CYS A 75 -6.67 -4.25 9.69
N ASP A 76 -7.07 -4.98 10.73
CA ASP A 76 -6.62 -6.35 10.96
C ASP A 76 -7.53 -7.27 10.14
N PRO A 77 -7.00 -7.99 9.13
CA PRO A 77 -7.83 -8.82 8.26
C PRO A 77 -8.48 -10.00 8.99
N TYR A 78 -8.04 -10.35 10.20
CA TYR A 78 -8.53 -11.49 10.95
C TYR A 78 -9.46 -11.09 12.11
N SER A 79 -9.11 -10.06 12.89
CA SER A 79 -10.00 -9.58 13.96
C SER A 79 -11.09 -8.65 13.46
N GLY A 80 -10.89 -8.00 12.31
CA GLY A 80 -11.78 -6.96 11.81
C GLY A 80 -11.61 -5.61 12.53
N ASP A 81 -10.61 -5.46 13.40
CA ASP A 81 -10.30 -4.18 14.05
C ASP A 81 -9.92 -3.13 13.00
N ILE A 82 -10.48 -1.93 13.10
CA ILE A 82 -10.25 -0.83 12.15
C ILE A 82 -9.70 0.38 12.88
N TYR A 83 -8.71 1.01 12.25
CA TYR A 83 -8.05 2.21 12.70
C TYR A 83 -7.88 3.19 11.55
N LYS A 84 -7.67 4.47 11.88
CA LYS A 84 -7.35 5.52 10.92
C LYS A 84 -5.86 5.84 11.00
N VAL A 85 -5.25 5.93 9.84
CA VAL A 85 -3.89 6.45 9.65
C VAL A 85 -4.04 7.84 9.04
N PRO A 86 -3.42 8.89 9.61
CA PRO A 86 -3.53 10.24 9.06
C PRO A 86 -3.03 10.26 7.62
N SER A 87 -3.63 11.10 6.77
CA SER A 87 -3.12 11.35 5.41
C SER A 87 -2.31 12.65 5.42
N PRO A 88 -1.08 12.68 4.86
CA PRO A 88 -0.30 13.91 4.75
C PRO A 88 -0.92 14.87 3.72
N LEU A 89 -1.89 14.41 2.94
CA LEU A 89 -2.51 15.14 1.84
C LEU A 89 -3.79 15.87 2.23
N THR A 90 -4.36 15.59 3.41
CA THR A 90 -5.61 16.23 3.86
C THR A 90 -5.46 17.76 3.98
N CYS A 91 -4.31 18.25 4.45
CA CYS A 91 -4.03 19.70 4.52
C CYS A 91 -3.80 20.34 3.14
N LEU A 92 -3.57 19.54 2.08
CA LEU A 92 -3.29 19.98 0.71
C LEU A 92 -4.54 19.92 -0.20
N ALA A 93 -5.69 19.50 0.36
CA ALA A 93 -6.93 19.18 -0.34
C ALA A 93 -7.62 20.35 -1.08
N HIS A 94 -7.14 21.60 -0.91
CA HIS A 94 -7.62 22.76 -1.67
C HIS A 94 -7.04 22.86 -3.09
N THR A 95 -6.08 22.00 -3.45
CA THR A 95 -5.53 21.93 -4.81
C THR A 95 -6.03 20.65 -5.50
N ARG A 96 -6.77 20.78 -6.60
CA ARG A 96 -7.31 19.64 -7.39
C ARG A 96 -6.22 18.87 -8.17
N THR A 97 -5.08 18.56 -7.53
CA THR A 97 -3.85 18.17 -8.25
C THR A 97 -3.27 16.81 -7.87
N VAL A 98 -3.88 16.04 -6.97
CA VAL A 98 -3.45 14.64 -6.70
C VAL A 98 -4.50 13.68 -7.21
N THR A 99 -4.10 12.81 -8.14
CA THR A 99 -4.99 11.84 -8.80
C THR A 99 -4.72 10.41 -8.33
N THR A 100 -3.46 10.07 -8.04
CA THR A 100 -3.03 8.71 -7.67
C THR A 100 -1.87 8.77 -6.69
N LEU A 101 -1.63 7.64 -6.00
CA LEU A 101 -0.56 7.48 -5.03
C LEU A 101 0.26 6.23 -5.41
N ALA A 102 1.56 6.28 -5.18
CA ALA A 102 2.43 5.10 -5.20
C ALA A 102 3.03 4.93 -3.80
N VAL A 103 3.01 3.72 -3.25
CA VAL A 103 3.41 3.47 -1.87
C VAL A 103 4.28 2.21 -1.77
N CYS A 104 5.35 2.28 -0.98
CA CYS A 104 6.15 1.11 -0.61
C CYS A 104 6.50 1.11 0.88
N VAL A 105 6.96 -0.03 1.38
CA VAL A 105 7.32 -0.22 2.79
C VAL A 105 8.76 -0.69 2.89
N SER A 106 9.54 -0.10 3.82
CA SER A 106 10.88 -0.58 4.13
C SER A 106 10.85 -1.83 5.03
N PRO A 107 11.97 -2.59 5.12
CA PRO A 107 12.13 -3.63 6.12
C PRO A 107 11.91 -3.14 7.57
N ASP A 108 12.23 -1.87 7.83
CA ASP A 108 12.06 -1.20 9.13
C ASP A 108 10.62 -0.71 9.38
N HIS A 109 9.69 -1.01 8.47
CA HIS A 109 8.27 -0.67 8.54
C HIS A 109 7.92 0.82 8.32
N ASP A 110 8.88 1.63 7.88
CA ASP A 110 8.57 2.97 7.39
C ASP A 110 7.81 2.87 6.06
N ILE A 111 6.76 3.68 5.91
CA ILE A 111 5.92 3.69 4.71
C ILE A 111 6.27 4.93 3.90
N TYR A 112 6.68 4.75 2.65
CA TYR A 112 6.95 5.84 1.74
C TYR A 112 5.80 6.04 0.78
N LEU A 113 5.35 7.28 0.64
CA LEU A 113 4.24 7.66 -0.21
C LEU A 113 4.69 8.76 -1.18
N ALA A 114 4.52 8.51 -2.47
CA ALA A 114 4.73 9.49 -3.52
C ALA A 114 3.39 9.84 -4.17
N ALA A 115 3.00 11.12 -4.06
CA ALA A 115 1.77 11.58 -4.69
C ALA A 115 1.99 11.88 -6.18
N GLN A 116 0.93 11.83 -6.98
CA GLN A 116 0.97 12.04 -8.42
C GLN A 116 -0.13 13.00 -8.85
N PRO A 117 0.14 13.95 -9.76
CA PRO A 117 1.42 14.26 -10.41
C PRO A 117 2.49 14.97 -9.56
N ARG A 118 2.19 15.40 -8.32
CA ARG A 118 3.10 16.21 -7.48
C ARG A 118 4.48 15.58 -7.27
N LYS A 119 5.51 16.38 -7.00
CA LYS A 119 6.89 15.89 -6.80
C LYS A 119 7.21 15.52 -5.36
N ASP A 120 6.26 15.64 -4.44
CA ASP A 120 6.48 15.35 -3.04
C ASP A 120 6.66 13.85 -2.77
N LEU A 121 7.58 13.56 -1.85
CA LEU A 121 7.78 12.26 -1.27
C LEU A 121 7.58 12.39 0.24
N TRP A 122 6.82 11.49 0.82
CA TRP A 122 6.51 11.47 2.25
C TRP A 122 6.97 10.14 2.86
N VAL A 123 7.42 10.19 4.11
CA VAL A 123 7.65 8.99 4.93
C VAL A 123 6.77 9.03 6.16
N TYR A 124 6.05 7.95 6.42
CA TYR A 124 5.32 7.72 7.66
C TYR A 124 6.12 6.81 8.56
N LYS A 125 6.27 7.24 9.82
CA LYS A 125 6.91 6.47 10.87
C LYS A 125 5.83 5.92 11.80
N PRO A 126 5.48 4.61 11.73
CA PRO A 126 4.35 4.07 12.49
C PRO A 126 4.50 4.23 14.00
N ALA A 127 5.73 4.18 14.52
CA ALA A 127 6.00 4.37 15.95
C ALA A 127 5.73 5.80 16.44
N GLN A 128 5.73 6.78 15.54
CA GLN A 128 5.51 8.19 15.84
C GLN A 128 4.11 8.67 15.40
N ASN A 129 3.37 7.83 14.67
CA ASN A 129 2.14 8.18 13.98
C ASN A 129 2.22 9.55 13.26
N SER A 130 3.31 9.77 12.52
CA SER A 130 3.57 11.05 11.87
C SER A 130 4.16 10.88 10.48
N TRP A 131 3.78 11.81 9.60
CA TRP A 131 4.35 11.95 8.26
C TRP A 131 5.41 13.04 8.25
N GLN A 132 6.48 12.80 7.49
CA GLN A 132 7.54 13.76 7.23
C GLN A 132 7.73 13.90 5.72
N GLN A 133 7.74 15.13 5.20
CA GLN A 133 8.10 15.39 3.81
C GLN A 133 9.61 15.23 3.63
N LEU A 134 10.00 14.54 2.56
CA LEU A 134 11.37 14.32 2.11
C LEU A 134 11.70 15.24 0.92
N ALA A 135 12.92 15.18 0.41
CA ALA A 135 13.30 15.97 -0.76
C ALA A 135 12.39 15.67 -1.96
N ASP A 136 12.01 16.73 -2.67
CA ASP A 136 11.18 16.62 -3.86
C ASP A 136 11.88 15.85 -4.98
N ARG A 137 11.10 15.08 -5.72
CA ARG A 137 11.52 14.27 -6.87
C ARG A 137 12.04 15.14 -8.01
N LEU A 138 12.87 14.56 -8.88
CA LEU A 138 13.41 15.26 -10.04
C LEU A 138 12.31 15.48 -11.09
N LEU A 139 11.48 14.47 -11.33
CA LEU A 139 10.49 14.44 -12.40
C LEU A 139 9.06 14.39 -11.86
N CYS A 140 8.17 15.08 -12.57
CA CYS A 140 6.73 15.09 -12.35
C CYS A 140 6.14 13.94 -13.18
N ARG A 141 5.36 13.03 -12.57
CA ARG A 141 4.86 11.83 -13.26
C ARG A 141 3.48 11.42 -12.78
N GLU A 142 2.69 10.87 -13.68
CA GLU A 142 1.49 10.10 -13.38
C GLU A 142 1.56 8.67 -13.93
N GLY A 143 0.89 7.72 -13.28
CA GLY A 143 0.95 6.28 -13.61
C GLY A 143 2.31 5.63 -13.33
N MET A 144 3.06 6.16 -12.36
CA MET A 144 4.33 5.60 -11.89
C MET A 144 4.14 4.63 -10.71
N ASP A 145 5.18 3.86 -10.42
CA ASP A 145 5.26 2.99 -9.24
C ASP A 145 6.57 3.18 -8.47
N VAL A 146 6.60 2.75 -7.21
CA VAL A 146 7.68 2.98 -6.24
C VAL A 146 8.07 1.71 -5.48
N ALA A 147 9.37 1.52 -5.26
CA ALA A 147 9.88 0.40 -4.46
C ALA A 147 11.05 0.81 -3.57
N TYR A 148 11.13 0.22 -2.38
CA TYR A 148 12.27 0.36 -1.49
C TYR A 148 13.23 -0.80 -1.68
N LEU A 149 14.51 -0.52 -1.91
CA LEU A 149 15.57 -1.53 -2.01
C LEU A 149 16.88 -1.01 -1.42
N ASN A 150 17.42 -1.72 -0.43
CA ASN A 150 18.75 -1.50 0.14
C ASN A 150 19.05 -0.06 0.59
N GLY A 151 18.10 0.61 1.25
CA GLY A 151 18.27 2.00 1.71
C GLY A 151 17.95 3.07 0.67
N TYR A 152 17.45 2.64 -0.49
CA TYR A 152 17.09 3.52 -1.60
C TYR A 152 15.62 3.34 -1.99
N ILE A 153 15.00 4.41 -2.48
CA ILE A 153 13.67 4.39 -3.08
C ILE A 153 13.81 4.58 -4.57
N TYR A 154 13.23 3.68 -5.34
CA TYR A 154 13.23 3.72 -6.80
C TYR A 154 11.85 4.08 -7.31
N ILE A 155 11.80 5.05 -8.22
CA ILE A 155 10.58 5.49 -8.91
C ILE A 155 10.81 5.42 -10.42
N LEU A 156 9.88 4.81 -11.14
CA LEU A 156 9.99 4.65 -12.58
C LEU A 156 8.63 4.54 -13.28
N GLY A 157 8.70 4.48 -14.61
CA GLY A 157 7.52 4.41 -15.47
C GLY A 157 6.71 5.71 -15.47
N GLY A 158 5.43 5.56 -15.78
CA GLY A 158 4.48 6.65 -15.91
C GLY A 158 4.71 7.50 -17.16
N ARG A 159 4.06 8.65 -17.15
CA ARG A 159 4.17 9.68 -18.18
C ARG A 159 4.23 11.06 -17.56
N ASP A 160 4.80 11.98 -18.31
CA ASP A 160 4.72 13.40 -17.98
C ASP A 160 3.25 13.86 -18.05
N PRO A 161 2.71 14.48 -16.99
CA PRO A 161 1.28 14.80 -16.90
C PRO A 161 0.86 15.96 -17.79
N ILE A 162 1.79 16.75 -18.32
CA ILE A 162 1.49 17.90 -19.19
C ILE A 162 1.54 17.47 -20.65
N THR A 163 2.60 16.77 -21.04
CA THR A 163 2.87 16.38 -22.43
C THR A 163 2.32 14.99 -22.79
N GLY A 164 2.01 14.16 -21.78
CA GLY A 164 1.60 12.77 -21.97
C GLY A 164 2.72 11.82 -22.42
N ILE A 165 3.96 12.32 -22.53
CA ILE A 165 5.11 11.53 -22.99
C ILE A 165 5.46 10.47 -21.96
N LYS A 166 5.54 9.20 -22.41
CA LYS A 166 5.89 8.07 -21.55
C LYS A 166 7.37 8.15 -21.17
N LEU A 167 7.66 8.05 -19.88
CA LEU A 167 9.01 8.24 -19.36
C LEU A 167 9.77 6.92 -19.28
N LYS A 168 11.09 7.02 -19.47
CA LYS A 168 12.02 5.88 -19.31
C LYS A 168 12.99 6.09 -18.16
N GLU A 169 13.14 7.32 -17.71
CA GLU A 169 14.01 7.73 -16.62
C GLU A 169 13.62 6.99 -15.34
N VAL A 170 14.63 6.54 -14.59
CA VAL A 170 14.45 5.90 -13.29
C VAL A 170 15.10 6.82 -12.26
N GLU A 171 14.33 7.24 -11.27
CA GLU A 171 14.78 8.07 -10.17
C GLU A 171 15.09 7.19 -8.96
N CYS A 172 16.24 7.43 -8.33
CA CYS A 172 16.70 6.73 -7.14
C CYS A 172 16.96 7.76 -6.05
N TYR A 173 16.31 7.60 -4.91
CA TYR A 173 16.47 8.44 -3.73
C TYR A 173 17.26 7.70 -2.66
N SER A 174 18.30 8.33 -2.15
CA SER A 174 19.04 7.85 -0.99
C SER A 174 18.38 8.34 0.28
N VAL A 175 17.83 7.41 1.08
CA VAL A 175 17.19 7.73 2.37
C VAL A 175 18.18 8.39 3.33
N GLN A 176 19.41 7.88 3.38
CA GLN A 176 20.47 8.42 4.24
C GLN A 176 20.85 9.86 3.88
N ARG A 177 20.89 10.19 2.58
CA ARG A 177 21.38 11.50 2.09
C ARG A 177 20.27 12.51 1.84
N ASN A 178 19.02 12.08 1.83
CA ASN A 178 17.87 12.88 1.42
C ASN A 178 18.07 13.52 0.03
N GLN A 179 18.52 12.71 -0.93
CA GLN A 179 18.92 13.19 -2.26
C GLN A 179 18.50 12.21 -3.36
N TRP A 180 18.10 12.77 -4.50
CA TRP A 180 17.76 12.04 -5.72
C TRP A 180 18.92 12.01 -6.72
N ALA A 181 18.98 10.92 -7.49
CA ALA A 181 19.72 10.86 -8.75
C ALA A 181 18.97 10.02 -9.78
N LEU A 182 19.41 10.14 -11.03
CA LEU A 182 18.97 9.25 -12.11
C LEU A 182 19.90 8.03 -12.19
N VAL A 183 19.30 6.86 -12.28
CA VAL A 183 19.97 5.57 -12.55
C VAL A 183 19.61 5.09 -13.97
N ALA A 184 20.13 3.94 -14.40
CA ALA A 184 19.96 3.50 -15.77
C ALA A 184 18.48 3.47 -16.18
N PRO A 185 18.14 4.08 -17.33
CA PRO A 185 16.76 4.20 -17.76
C PRO A 185 16.20 2.83 -18.15
N LEU A 186 14.88 2.69 -18.06
CA LEU A 186 14.18 1.55 -18.59
C LEU A 186 14.45 1.41 -20.11
N PRO A 187 14.68 0.19 -20.62
CA PRO A 187 14.77 -0.04 -22.07
C PRO A 187 13.52 0.41 -22.82
N HIS A 188 12.36 0.24 -22.18
CA HIS A 188 11.04 0.64 -22.70
C HIS A 188 10.23 1.29 -21.59
N SER A 189 9.40 2.28 -21.91
CA SER A 189 8.54 2.92 -20.92
C SER A 189 7.45 1.97 -20.41
N PHE A 190 7.14 2.08 -19.12
CA PHE A 190 6.13 1.28 -18.42
C PHE A 190 5.01 2.21 -17.97
N ILE A 191 3.77 1.82 -18.26
CA ILE A 191 2.51 2.41 -17.77
C ILE A 191 1.60 1.23 -17.42
N SER A 192 0.81 1.35 -16.35
CA SER A 192 -0.06 0.28 -15.85
C SER A 192 0.75 -1.00 -15.61
N PHE A 193 1.59 -0.94 -14.59
CA PHE A 193 2.62 -1.93 -14.29
C PHE A 193 2.87 -1.96 -12.79
N ASP A 194 3.49 -3.04 -12.33
CA ASP A 194 3.88 -3.20 -10.93
C ASP A 194 5.40 -3.30 -10.80
N LEU A 195 5.91 -2.65 -9.76
CA LEU A 195 7.30 -2.64 -9.35
C LEU A 195 7.47 -3.39 -8.04
N MET A 196 8.31 -4.42 -8.08
CA MET A 196 8.49 -5.34 -6.98
C MET A 196 9.95 -5.53 -6.64
N VAL A 197 10.21 -5.96 -5.41
CA VAL A 197 11.56 -6.26 -4.92
C VAL A 197 11.63 -7.73 -4.60
N ILE A 198 12.58 -8.43 -5.21
CA ILE A 198 12.94 -9.79 -4.81
C ILE A 198 14.43 -9.79 -4.50
N GLN A 199 14.76 -10.14 -3.26
CA GLN A 199 16.13 -10.11 -2.77
C GLN A 199 16.78 -8.74 -3.03
N ASN A 200 17.83 -8.68 -3.85
CA ASN A 200 18.58 -7.47 -4.18
C ASN A 200 18.25 -6.86 -5.55
N TYR A 201 17.13 -7.26 -6.17
CA TYR A 201 16.75 -6.87 -7.51
C TYR A 201 15.36 -6.24 -7.55
N LEU A 202 15.17 -5.29 -8.48
CA LEU A 202 13.83 -4.77 -8.79
C LEU A 202 13.25 -5.47 -10.01
N TYR A 203 11.99 -5.80 -9.97
CA TYR A 203 11.25 -6.37 -11.09
C TYR A 203 10.14 -5.41 -11.49
N ALA A 204 10.18 -4.92 -12.74
CA ALA A 204 9.11 -4.15 -13.35
C ALA A 204 8.34 -5.06 -14.31
N LEU A 205 7.04 -5.23 -14.08
CA LEU A 205 6.18 -6.15 -14.82
C LEU A 205 4.91 -5.45 -15.31
N ASN A 206 4.55 -5.65 -16.58
CA ASN A 206 3.24 -5.31 -17.12
C ASN A 206 2.72 -6.42 -18.04
N SER A 207 1.60 -6.16 -18.72
CA SER A 207 0.96 -7.09 -19.66
C SER A 207 1.81 -7.55 -20.85
N LYS A 208 2.96 -6.92 -21.11
CA LYS A 208 3.77 -7.21 -22.30
C LYS A 208 5.20 -7.63 -21.96
N ARG A 209 5.75 -7.12 -20.87
CA ARG A 209 7.19 -7.13 -20.62
C ARG A 209 7.48 -7.25 -19.13
N MET A 210 8.58 -7.95 -18.84
CA MET A 210 9.20 -7.96 -17.53
C MET A 210 10.68 -7.62 -17.65
N PHE A 211 11.15 -6.70 -16.82
CA PHE A 211 12.57 -6.36 -16.69
C PHE A 211 13.01 -6.48 -15.23
N CYS A 212 14.25 -6.91 -15.03
CA CYS A 212 14.93 -6.98 -13.74
C CYS A 212 16.04 -5.93 -13.70
N PHE A 213 16.03 -5.03 -12.72
CA PHE A 213 17.12 -4.09 -12.50
C PHE A 213 18.12 -4.69 -11.52
N ASP A 214 19.39 -4.72 -11.93
CA ASP A 214 20.52 -4.98 -11.05
C ASP A 214 21.11 -3.63 -10.59
N PRO A 215 20.94 -3.26 -9.31
CA PRO A 215 21.52 -2.04 -8.79
C PRO A 215 23.05 -2.03 -8.87
N SER A 216 23.71 -3.17 -8.60
CA SER A 216 25.17 -3.26 -8.49
C SER A 216 25.88 -2.93 -9.81
N HIS A 217 25.28 -3.34 -10.93
CA HIS A 217 25.75 -3.03 -12.28
C HIS A 217 25.04 -1.82 -12.90
N ASN A 218 24.02 -1.27 -12.22
CA ASN A 218 23.18 -0.20 -12.72
C ASN A 218 22.65 -0.51 -14.13
N MET A 219 22.00 -1.67 -14.30
CA MET A 219 21.52 -2.11 -15.61
C MET A 219 20.24 -2.93 -15.54
N TRP A 220 19.49 -2.93 -16.64
CA TRP A 220 18.26 -3.69 -16.79
C TRP A 220 18.48 -4.96 -17.61
N LEU A 221 18.02 -6.08 -17.09
CA LEU A 221 18.00 -7.39 -17.72
C LEU A 221 16.57 -7.72 -18.17
N LYS A 222 16.43 -8.31 -19.35
CA LYS A 222 15.12 -8.76 -19.86
C LYS A 222 14.77 -10.10 -19.24
N CYS A 223 13.58 -10.20 -18.66
CA CYS A 223 13.06 -11.44 -18.09
C CYS A 223 12.01 -12.10 -19.00
N VAL A 224 11.70 -13.36 -18.73
CA VAL A 224 10.61 -14.08 -19.40
C VAL A 224 9.29 -13.40 -19.06
N SER A 225 8.65 -12.83 -20.05
CA SER A 225 7.40 -12.07 -19.87
C SER A 225 6.17 -12.99 -19.87
N LEU A 226 5.06 -12.51 -19.31
CA LEU A 226 3.77 -13.19 -19.41
C LEU A 226 3.39 -13.38 -20.88
N LYS A 227 2.94 -14.59 -21.24
CA LYS A 227 2.47 -14.91 -22.61
C LYS A 227 1.04 -14.43 -22.90
N ARG A 228 0.37 -13.79 -21.95
CA ARG A 228 -1.04 -13.36 -22.07
C ARG A 228 -1.18 -11.86 -21.92
N ASN A 229 -2.30 -11.33 -22.39
CA ASN A 229 -2.44 -9.92 -22.72
C ASN A 229 -3.05 -9.07 -21.61
N ASP A 230 -3.68 -9.65 -20.59
CA ASP A 230 -4.40 -8.87 -19.58
C ASP A 230 -3.81 -9.04 -18.17
N PHE A 231 -2.74 -8.31 -17.89
CA PHE A 231 -2.15 -8.23 -16.54
C PHE A 231 -2.98 -7.32 -15.64
N GLN A 232 -3.27 -7.77 -14.42
CA GLN A 232 -4.09 -7.03 -13.47
C GLN A 232 -3.29 -6.53 -12.26
N GLU A 233 -2.60 -7.44 -11.57
CA GLU A 233 -1.88 -7.16 -10.32
C GLU A 233 -0.82 -8.22 -10.07
N ALA A 234 0.27 -7.86 -9.41
CA ALA A 234 1.32 -8.75 -8.94
C ALA A 234 1.81 -8.39 -7.54
N CYS A 235 2.20 -9.41 -6.78
CA CYS A 235 2.91 -9.20 -5.53
C CYS A 235 3.99 -10.26 -5.32
N VAL A 236 4.96 -9.94 -4.46
CA VAL A 236 6.02 -10.87 -4.07
C VAL A 236 5.61 -11.66 -2.85
N PHE A 237 5.64 -12.99 -2.98
CA PHE A 237 5.38 -13.92 -1.89
C PHE A 237 6.34 -15.10 -2.02
N ASN A 238 7.01 -15.46 -0.91
CA ASN A 238 8.02 -16.54 -0.88
C ASN A 238 9.10 -16.44 -1.99
N ASP A 239 9.64 -15.24 -2.21
CA ASP A 239 10.65 -14.95 -3.25
C ASP A 239 10.20 -15.26 -4.70
N GLU A 240 8.89 -15.36 -4.92
CA GLU A 240 8.29 -15.54 -6.24
C GLU A 240 7.30 -14.42 -6.54
N ILE A 241 7.04 -14.17 -7.82
CA ILE A 241 6.04 -13.17 -8.26
C ILE A 241 4.73 -13.89 -8.50
N TYR A 242 3.72 -13.62 -7.69
CA TYR A 242 2.35 -14.07 -7.91
C TYR A 242 1.62 -12.98 -8.68
N CYS A 243 0.95 -13.31 -9.77
CA CYS A 243 0.18 -12.35 -10.55
C CYS A 243 -1.21 -12.86 -10.93
N ILE A 244 -2.16 -11.92 -10.94
CA ILE A 244 -3.47 -12.09 -11.56
C ILE A 244 -3.35 -11.63 -13.01
N CYS A 245 -3.79 -12.47 -13.94
CA CYS A 245 -3.90 -12.15 -15.35
C CYS A 245 -5.15 -12.80 -15.94
N ASP A 246 -5.72 -12.21 -17.00
CA ASP A 246 -6.90 -12.72 -17.72
C ASP A 246 -7.93 -13.32 -16.75
N ILE A 247 -8.46 -12.47 -15.86
CA ILE A 247 -9.26 -12.86 -14.68
C ILE A 247 -10.16 -14.06 -15.02
N PRO A 248 -10.10 -15.17 -14.24
CA PRO A 248 -9.50 -15.29 -12.91
C PRO A 248 -8.11 -15.97 -12.84
N VAL A 249 -7.31 -15.97 -13.91
CA VAL A 249 -6.10 -16.79 -13.94
C VAL A 249 -5.00 -16.26 -13.02
N MET A 250 -4.45 -17.14 -12.18
CA MET A 250 -3.27 -16.88 -11.36
C MET A 250 -2.02 -17.54 -11.95
N LYS A 251 -0.90 -16.82 -11.97
CA LYS A 251 0.41 -17.36 -12.34
C LYS A 251 1.48 -16.98 -11.34
N VAL A 252 2.50 -17.82 -11.26
CA VAL A 252 3.65 -17.63 -10.39
C VAL A 252 4.92 -17.69 -11.21
N TYR A 253 5.77 -16.68 -11.10
CA TYR A 253 7.09 -16.65 -11.70
C TYR A 253 8.15 -17.02 -10.66
N ASN A 254 8.95 -18.03 -11.00
CA ASN A 254 10.13 -18.37 -10.22
C ASN A 254 11.35 -17.64 -10.79
N PRO A 255 11.95 -16.68 -10.07
CA PRO A 255 13.09 -15.91 -10.58
C PRO A 255 14.37 -16.75 -10.73
N VAL A 256 14.51 -17.83 -9.96
CA VAL A 256 15.67 -18.72 -10.02
C VAL A 256 15.63 -19.61 -11.27
N ARG A 257 14.44 -20.05 -11.69
CA ARG A 257 14.25 -20.89 -12.88
C ARG A 257 13.95 -20.09 -14.15
N GLY A 258 13.47 -18.86 -14.00
CA GLY A 258 13.08 -18.02 -15.12
C GLY A 258 11.78 -18.47 -15.78
N GLU A 259 10.91 -19.16 -15.04
CA GLU A 259 9.73 -19.82 -15.59
C GLU A 259 8.45 -19.40 -14.88
N TRP A 260 7.36 -19.40 -15.66
CA TRP A 260 6.00 -19.16 -15.18
C TRP A 260 5.25 -20.48 -15.04
N ARG A 261 4.57 -20.68 -13.92
CA ARG A 261 3.59 -21.76 -13.73
C ARG A 261 2.21 -21.19 -13.42
N GLN A 262 1.17 -21.93 -13.76
CA GLN A 262 -0.20 -21.60 -13.36
C GLN A 262 -0.51 -22.28 -12.01
N ILE A 263 -1.24 -21.58 -11.15
CA ILE A 263 -1.80 -22.10 -9.90
C ILE A 263 -3.32 -21.97 -9.94
N ASN A 264 -4.02 -22.38 -8.89
CA ASN A 264 -5.46 -22.28 -8.85
C ASN A 264 -5.96 -20.84 -8.99
N ASN A 265 -7.04 -20.69 -9.75
CA ASN A 265 -7.61 -19.40 -10.12
C ASN A 265 -8.17 -18.66 -8.89
N ILE A 266 -8.23 -17.34 -8.97
CA ILE A 266 -8.93 -16.56 -7.93
C ILE A 266 -10.44 -16.86 -7.95
N PRO A 267 -11.13 -16.76 -6.81
CA PRO A 267 -12.60 -16.86 -6.77
C PRO A 267 -13.25 -15.77 -7.63
N LEU A 268 -14.16 -16.17 -8.51
CA LEU A 268 -15.02 -15.24 -9.25
C LEU A 268 -16.29 -14.98 -8.44
N VAL A 269 -16.52 -13.71 -8.13
CA VAL A 269 -17.77 -13.25 -7.52
C VAL A 269 -18.34 -12.17 -8.43
N SER A 270 -19.62 -12.29 -8.78
CA SER A 270 -20.33 -11.30 -9.59
C SER A 270 -20.19 -9.90 -8.98
N GLU A 271 -20.09 -8.88 -9.85
CA GLU A 271 -20.00 -7.45 -9.44
C GLU A 271 -18.71 -7.10 -8.65
N THR A 272 -17.67 -7.93 -8.76
CA THR A 272 -16.34 -7.56 -8.24
C THR A 272 -15.69 -6.56 -9.17
N ASN A 273 -15.33 -5.40 -8.64
CA ASN A 273 -14.77 -4.28 -9.40
C ASN A 273 -13.26 -4.12 -9.21
N ASN A 274 -12.68 -4.74 -8.18
CA ASN A 274 -11.27 -4.60 -7.83
C ASN A 274 -10.73 -5.88 -7.20
N TYR A 275 -9.52 -6.27 -7.60
CA TYR A 275 -8.78 -7.43 -7.12
C TYR A 275 -7.36 -6.99 -6.72
N ARG A 276 -7.01 -7.14 -5.43
CA ARG A 276 -5.67 -6.85 -4.92
C ARG A 276 -5.07 -8.08 -4.29
N ILE A 277 -3.85 -8.44 -4.68
CA ILE A 277 -3.08 -9.49 -4.01
C ILE A 277 -1.95 -8.85 -3.21
N ILE A 278 -1.83 -9.25 -1.94
CA ILE A 278 -0.82 -8.71 -1.04
C ILE A 278 -0.16 -9.82 -0.24
N ASN A 279 1.11 -9.63 0.06
CA ASN A 279 1.81 -10.42 1.05
C ASN A 279 1.54 -9.87 2.46
N HIS A 280 0.91 -10.67 3.30
CA HIS A 280 0.62 -10.36 4.69
C HIS A 280 1.37 -11.33 5.62
N GLY A 281 2.66 -11.08 5.82
CA GLY A 281 3.47 -11.87 6.75
C GLY A 281 3.93 -13.17 6.10
N GLN A 282 3.37 -14.30 6.51
CA GLN A 282 3.62 -15.62 5.90
C GLN A 282 2.44 -16.08 5.02
N LYS A 283 1.51 -15.17 4.73
CA LYS A 283 0.26 -15.46 4.03
C LYS A 283 0.15 -14.61 2.78
N LEU A 284 -0.41 -15.19 1.74
CA LEU A 284 -0.83 -14.48 0.54
C LEU A 284 -2.33 -14.22 0.66
N LEU A 285 -2.72 -12.95 0.62
CA LEU A 285 -4.12 -12.54 0.71
C LEU A 285 -4.60 -12.00 -0.63
N LEU A 286 -5.84 -12.32 -0.97
CA LEU A 286 -6.60 -11.69 -2.05
C LEU A 286 -7.70 -10.85 -1.41
N ILE A 287 -7.70 -9.56 -1.72
CA ILE A 287 -8.67 -8.58 -1.25
C ILE A 287 -9.51 -8.16 -2.44
N THR A 288 -10.79 -8.50 -2.41
CA THR A 288 -11.73 -8.18 -3.49
C THR A 288 -12.75 -7.17 -3.01
N SER A 289 -13.10 -6.18 -3.84
CA SER A 289 -14.21 -5.28 -3.53
C SER A 289 -15.34 -5.37 -4.53
N ARG A 290 -16.56 -5.43 -4.03
CA ARG A 290 -17.80 -5.32 -4.80
C ARG A 290 -18.56 -4.07 -4.43
N THR A 291 -19.19 -3.46 -5.42
CA THR A 291 -20.10 -2.32 -5.23
C THR A 291 -21.50 -2.80 -5.59
N PRO A 292 -22.30 -3.26 -4.62
CA PRO A 292 -23.68 -3.65 -4.91
C PRO A 292 -24.44 -2.41 -5.37
N GLN A 293 -25.35 -2.56 -6.33
CA GLN A 293 -26.18 -1.45 -6.80
C GLN A 293 -26.84 -0.76 -5.59
N TRP A 294 -26.58 0.55 -5.41
CA TRP A 294 -27.14 1.40 -4.36
C TRP A 294 -26.70 1.11 -2.90
N LYS A 295 -25.64 0.32 -2.65
CA LYS A 295 -25.09 0.08 -1.31
C LYS A 295 -23.60 0.43 -1.19
N LYS A 296 -23.11 0.52 0.06
CA LYS A 296 -21.69 0.72 0.40
C LYS A 296 -20.84 -0.45 -0.13
N ASN A 297 -19.58 -0.17 -0.47
CA ASN A 297 -18.65 -1.19 -0.95
C ASN A 297 -18.46 -2.30 0.09
N ARG A 298 -18.45 -3.55 -0.38
CA ARG A 298 -18.10 -4.71 0.45
C ARG A 298 -16.74 -5.22 0.02
N VAL A 299 -15.81 -5.29 0.98
CA VAL A 299 -14.51 -5.93 0.77
C VAL A 299 -14.49 -7.31 1.45
N THR A 300 -14.06 -8.31 0.69
CA THR A 300 -13.88 -9.70 1.11
C THR A 300 -12.40 -10.03 1.06
N VAL A 301 -11.93 -10.80 2.05
CA VAL A 301 -10.54 -11.23 2.15
C VAL A 301 -10.49 -12.75 2.02
N TYR A 302 -9.66 -13.22 1.10
CA TYR A 302 -9.33 -14.63 0.94
C TYR A 302 -7.86 -14.84 1.30
N GLU A 303 -7.57 -15.94 1.97
CA GLU A 303 -6.22 -16.44 2.23
C GLU A 303 -5.92 -17.60 1.29
N TYR A 304 -4.73 -17.61 0.68
CA TYR A 304 -4.30 -18.71 -0.17
C TYR A 304 -3.62 -19.81 0.65
N ASP A 305 -4.17 -21.02 0.63
CA ASP A 305 -3.52 -22.22 1.14
C ASP A 305 -2.59 -22.82 0.09
N ILE A 306 -1.28 -22.68 0.34
CA ILE A 306 -0.21 -23.17 -0.53
C ILE A 306 -0.23 -24.70 -0.61
N ARG A 307 -0.64 -25.41 0.45
CA ARG A 307 -0.60 -26.88 0.48
C ARG A 307 -1.74 -27.49 -0.31
N GLY A 308 -2.93 -26.93 -0.19
CA GLY A 308 -4.12 -27.34 -0.92
C GLY A 308 -4.25 -26.74 -2.32
N ASP A 309 -3.47 -25.70 -2.66
CA ASP A 309 -3.65 -24.87 -3.85
C ASP A 309 -5.08 -24.32 -3.95
N GLN A 310 -5.57 -23.71 -2.87
CA GLN A 310 -6.96 -23.23 -2.77
C GLN A 310 -7.06 -21.90 -2.05
N TRP A 311 -8.07 -21.11 -2.42
CA TRP A 311 -8.42 -19.85 -1.75
C TRP A 311 -9.49 -20.09 -0.70
N ILE A 312 -9.22 -19.66 0.52
CA ILE A 312 -10.11 -19.79 1.68
C ILE A 312 -10.66 -18.41 2.01
N ASN A 313 -11.98 -18.24 2.02
CA ASN A 313 -12.59 -16.99 2.49
C ASN A 313 -12.44 -16.90 4.00
N ILE A 314 -11.71 -15.88 4.48
CA ILE A 314 -11.46 -15.67 5.92
C ILE A 314 -12.34 -14.57 6.52
N GLY A 315 -13.10 -13.84 5.70
CA GLY A 315 -14.01 -12.81 6.19
C GLY A 315 -14.56 -11.90 5.07
N THR A 316 -15.82 -11.49 5.25
CA THR A 316 -16.49 -10.47 4.43
C THR A 316 -17.07 -9.42 5.37
N THR A 317 -16.27 -8.43 5.73
CA THR A 317 -16.62 -7.57 6.89
C THR A 317 -16.41 -6.08 6.64
N LEU A 318 -15.81 -5.74 5.50
CA LEU A 318 -15.42 -4.36 5.20
C LEU A 318 -16.53 -3.68 4.37
N GLY A 319 -17.78 -3.83 4.83
CA GLY A 319 -19.03 -3.49 4.12
C GLY A 319 -19.48 -2.03 4.21
N LEU A 320 -18.69 -1.16 4.84
CA LEU A 320 -19.19 0.14 5.28
C LEU A 320 -18.26 1.30 4.93
N PHE A 321 -17.26 1.07 4.09
CA PHE A 321 -16.36 2.12 3.63
C PHE A 321 -16.88 2.82 2.39
N GLN A 322 -16.91 4.15 2.45
CA GLN A 322 -17.13 5.03 1.30
C GLN A 322 -15.82 5.14 0.50
N PHE A 323 -15.32 4.00 0.00
CA PHE A 323 -14.22 4.04 -0.97
C PHE A 323 -14.81 4.30 -2.37
N ASP A 324 -14.10 5.07 -3.18
CA ASP A 324 -14.24 4.92 -4.63
C ASP A 324 -13.72 3.53 -5.00
N SER A 325 -14.24 2.91 -6.06
CA SER A 325 -13.97 1.52 -6.46
C SER A 325 -12.48 1.19 -6.76
N ASN A 326 -11.58 2.18 -6.69
CA ASN A 326 -10.20 2.13 -7.19
C ASN A 326 -9.14 2.25 -6.08
N PHE A 327 -9.35 1.69 -4.89
CA PHE A 327 -8.30 1.66 -3.88
C PHE A 327 -7.15 0.70 -4.26
N PHE A 328 -6.00 0.91 -3.62
CA PHE A 328 -4.95 -0.09 -3.50
C PHE A 328 -4.59 -0.25 -2.02
N CYS A 329 -3.90 -1.34 -1.69
CA CYS A 329 -3.58 -1.66 -0.31
C CYS A 329 -2.22 -2.33 -0.19
N LEU A 330 -1.66 -2.29 1.01
CA LEU A 330 -0.43 -2.99 1.35
C LEU A 330 -0.48 -3.50 2.78
N SER A 331 0.42 -4.42 3.12
CA SER A 331 0.63 -4.87 4.48
C SER A 331 1.81 -4.13 5.12
N ALA A 332 1.58 -3.49 6.27
CA ALA A 332 2.62 -2.84 7.06
C ALA A 332 2.48 -3.15 8.54
N ARG A 333 3.57 -2.96 9.28
CA ARG A 333 3.54 -3.08 10.73
C ARG A 333 3.22 -1.71 11.33
N VAL A 334 2.14 -1.64 12.09
CA VAL A 334 1.67 -0.42 12.75
C VAL A 334 1.43 -0.67 14.22
N TYR A 335 1.24 0.41 14.98
CA TYR A 335 1.00 0.36 16.42
C TYR A 335 -0.43 0.82 16.69
N PRO A 336 -1.40 -0.10 16.87
CA PRO A 336 -2.81 0.25 17.07
C PRO A 336 -3.05 1.27 18.19
N SER A 337 -2.27 1.21 19.27
CA SER A 337 -2.34 2.17 20.38
C SER A 337 -1.91 3.59 20.02
N CYS A 338 -1.24 3.78 18.88
CA CYS A 338 -0.86 5.09 18.36
C CYS A 338 -1.88 5.61 17.33
N LEU A 339 -2.83 4.78 16.89
CA LEU A 339 -3.80 5.11 15.85
C LEU A 339 -5.15 5.47 16.45
N GLU A 340 -5.90 6.30 15.74
CA GLU A 340 -7.28 6.59 16.10
C GLU A 340 -8.17 5.40 15.74
N PRO A 341 -9.06 4.94 16.64
CA PRO A 341 -10.05 3.93 16.31
C PRO A 341 -10.92 4.36 15.11
N GLY A 342 -11.13 3.46 14.17
CA GLY A 342 -12.21 3.57 13.20
C GLY A 342 -13.55 3.29 13.86
N GLN A 343 -14.66 3.71 13.24
CA GLN A 343 -15.97 3.21 13.67
C GLN A 343 -16.01 1.70 13.42
N SER A 344 -16.20 0.92 14.49
CA SER A 344 -16.45 -0.53 14.43
C SER A 344 -17.80 -0.78 13.77
N PHE A 345 -17.90 -1.83 12.97
CA PHE A 345 -19.10 -2.13 12.21
C PHE A 345 -20.05 -3.08 12.95
N LEU A 346 -21.35 -2.78 12.82
CA LEU A 346 -22.46 -3.67 13.20
C LEU A 346 -22.35 -4.96 12.37
N THR A 347 -22.42 -6.11 13.04
CA THR A 347 -22.59 -7.42 12.41
C THR A 347 -23.93 -7.46 11.68
N GLU A 348 -24.06 -8.32 10.67
CA GLU A 348 -25.23 -8.43 9.76
C GLU A 348 -26.60 -8.70 10.46
N GLU A 349 -26.70 -8.62 11.79
CA GLU A 349 -27.91 -8.91 12.57
C GLU A 349 -28.84 -7.69 12.80
N GLU A 350 -28.43 -6.44 12.49
CA GLU A 350 -29.29 -5.25 12.71
C GLU A 350 -29.95 -4.66 11.45
N GLU A 351 -29.77 -5.23 10.24
CA GLU A 351 -30.64 -4.89 9.09
C GLU A 351 -31.89 -5.81 9.08
N VAL A 352 -32.68 -5.81 10.15
CA VAL A 352 -34.10 -6.15 10.03
C VAL A 352 -34.80 -4.86 9.58
N PRO A 353 -35.37 -4.78 8.38
CA PRO A 353 -36.25 -3.67 8.06
C PRO A 353 -37.38 -3.70 9.08
N SER A 354 -37.49 -2.67 9.91
CA SER A 354 -38.71 -2.42 10.64
C SER A 354 -39.80 -2.19 9.59
N GLU A 355 -40.52 -3.24 9.21
CA GLU A 355 -41.87 -3.10 8.66
C GLU A 355 -42.73 -2.51 9.79
N SER A 356 -42.65 -1.19 9.98
CA SER A 356 -43.72 -0.48 10.66
C SER A 356 -44.88 -0.43 9.67
N SER A 357 -45.72 -1.46 9.72
CA SER A 357 -47.08 -1.40 9.22
C SER A 357 -47.83 -0.32 9.99
N THR A 358 -47.78 0.92 9.51
CA THR A 358 -48.83 1.89 9.84
C THR A 358 -50.04 1.56 8.96
N GLU A 359 -50.91 0.73 9.52
CA GLU A 359 -52.31 0.65 9.13
C GLU A 359 -52.90 2.06 9.19
N TRP A 360 -53.21 2.63 8.02
CA TRP A 360 -54.09 3.78 7.95
C TRP A 360 -55.50 3.24 7.76
N ASP A 361 -56.24 3.17 8.88
CA ASP A 361 -57.68 2.99 8.90
C ASP A 361 -58.34 4.10 8.05
N LEU A 362 -58.82 3.73 6.86
CA LEU A 362 -59.77 4.51 6.09
C LEU A 362 -61.19 4.11 6.50
N GLY A 363 -61.61 4.61 7.67
CA GLY A 363 -63.02 4.76 8.03
C GLY A 363 -63.50 6.13 7.55
N GLY A 364 -64.34 6.15 6.52
CA GLY A 364 -64.84 7.37 5.91
C GLY A 364 -65.80 8.15 6.80
N PHE A 365 -65.86 9.47 6.58
CA PHE A 365 -67.10 10.25 6.56
C PHE A 365 -66.90 11.44 5.60
N SER A 366 -68.04 11.90 5.12
CA SER A 366 -68.34 12.65 3.91
C SER A 366 -68.50 14.16 4.10
N GLU A 367 -68.60 14.85 2.96
CA GLU A 367 -69.21 16.19 2.75
C GLU A 367 -68.40 17.39 3.27
N LEU A 368 -68.45 18.61 2.74
CA LEU A 368 -68.78 19.23 1.44
C LEU A 368 -68.31 20.70 1.62
N ASP A 369 -68.04 21.36 0.49
CA ASP A 369 -68.12 22.81 0.24
C ASP A 369 -67.08 23.83 0.73
N SER A 370 -66.91 24.82 -0.18
CA SER A 370 -66.67 26.25 0.02
C SER A 370 -65.28 26.83 -0.32
N GLU A 371 -65.19 27.21 -1.60
CA GLU A 371 -64.90 28.55 -2.16
C GLU A 371 -63.81 29.50 -1.62
N SER A 372 -63.26 30.25 -2.59
CA SER A 372 -62.54 31.54 -2.53
C SER A 372 -61.04 31.48 -2.21
N GLY A 373 -60.13 32.21 -2.87
CA GLY A 373 -60.18 33.21 -3.94
C GLY A 373 -58.77 33.83 -4.10
N SER A 374 -58.40 34.22 -5.32
CA SER A 374 -57.51 35.33 -5.77
C SER A 374 -56.25 35.73 -4.93
N SER A 375 -55.08 36.07 -5.46
CA SER A 375 -54.72 36.85 -6.66
C SER A 375 -53.18 36.99 -6.81
N SER A 376 -52.69 36.96 -8.07
CA SER A 376 -51.59 37.73 -8.74
C SER A 376 -50.29 38.10 -7.98
N SER A 377 -49.09 38.11 -8.60
CA SER A 377 -48.70 39.08 -9.66
C SER A 377 -47.27 38.83 -10.23
N LEU A 378 -47.14 38.97 -11.57
CA LEU A 378 -46.06 39.62 -12.38
C LEU A 378 -44.64 38.97 -12.44
N SER A 379 -43.91 38.88 -13.57
CA SER A 379 -44.00 39.46 -14.94
C SER A 379 -43.01 38.75 -15.90
N ASP A 380 -43.38 38.62 -17.19
CA ASP A 380 -42.71 38.94 -18.48
C ASP A 380 -41.15 39.08 -18.50
N ASP A 381 -40.36 38.74 -19.54
CA ASP A 381 -40.60 38.40 -20.94
C ASP A 381 -39.26 37.88 -21.57
N ASP A 382 -39.33 37.53 -22.86
CA ASP A 382 -38.26 37.44 -23.88
C ASP A 382 -37.74 36.06 -24.35
N LEU A 383 -38.35 35.65 -25.47
CA LEU A 383 -37.86 34.75 -26.51
C LEU A 383 -36.46 35.11 -27.02
N TRP A 384 -35.67 34.13 -27.49
CA TRP A 384 -35.16 34.09 -28.87
C TRP A 384 -34.76 32.66 -29.32
N VAL A 385 -35.45 32.25 -30.38
CA VAL A 385 -35.27 31.18 -31.39
C VAL A 385 -33.87 30.53 -31.52
N GLN A 386 -33.85 29.18 -31.44
CA GLN A 386 -32.76 28.32 -31.93
C GLN A 386 -32.80 28.20 -33.46
N VAL A 387 -31.70 28.59 -34.12
CA VAL A 387 -31.42 28.25 -35.53
C VAL A 387 -30.35 27.16 -35.55
N ALA A 388 -30.73 25.98 -36.04
CA ALA A 388 -29.81 24.92 -36.41
C ALA A 388 -29.29 25.15 -37.84
N PRO A 389 -28.01 24.84 -38.15
CA PRO A 389 -27.60 24.59 -39.51
C PRO A 389 -27.53 23.09 -39.78
N GLN A 390 -28.32 22.66 -40.78
CA GLN A 390 -28.17 21.41 -41.50
C GLN A 390 -27.40 21.67 -42.82
N ASN A 391 -26.72 20.61 -43.29
CA ASN A 391 -26.32 20.30 -44.67
C ASN A 391 -24.96 20.87 -45.15
N HIS A 392 -24.10 20.16 -45.89
CA HIS A 392 -24.07 18.78 -46.41
C HIS A 392 -22.67 18.54 -47.07
N PRO A 393 -22.37 17.34 -47.64
CA PRO A 393 -21.02 16.90 -48.00
C PRO A 393 -20.55 17.37 -49.38
N ILE A 394 -19.24 17.23 -49.64
CA ILE A 394 -18.59 16.56 -50.79
C ILE A 394 -17.10 16.42 -50.45
#